data_AF-A0AAW2SM43-F1
#
_entry.id   AF-A0AAW2SM43-F1
#
_cell.length_a   1.000
_cell.length_b   1.000
_cell.length_c   1.000
_cell.angle_alpha   90.00
_cell.angle_beta   90.00
_cell.angle_gamma   90.00
#
_symmetry.space_group_name_H-M   'P 1'
#
loop_
_entity.id
_entity.type
_entity.pdbx_description
1 polymer ?
#
loop_
_entity_poly.entity_id
_entity_poly.type
_entity_poly.pdbx_seq_one_letter_code
_entity_poly.pdbx_strand_id
1 'polypeptide(L)'
;METLVVASSPAAAVEILKTNDRTFSARTVPHAVPLTASEIERLSFWGDALSEHWKNVRAICRAELFSAKSLEAQRRVWEDKALAMVGSLRVEEGAAVDFGRVVFATVVNVFGSVLFSEDIVGVEEEERGCSEVRGFLRGIIEAISAPNLGDFYRLFVRKFDPHGLRKKHREISVRMWGCGRVLCEGGGGDRRRRS
;
A
#
# COMPACT_ATOMS: atom_id res chain seq x y z
N MET A 1 -29.19 -11.67 -1.50
CA MET A 1 -28.25 -11.62 -2.65
C MET A 1 -28.06 -10.15 -2.95
N GLU A 2 -26.81 -9.66 -3.00
CA GLU A 2 -26.54 -8.26 -3.35
C GLU A 2 -26.50 -8.11 -4.88
N THR A 3 -27.00 -6.99 -5.39
CA THR A 3 -26.96 -6.68 -6.81
C THR A 3 -25.61 -6.04 -7.15
N LEU A 4 -24.85 -6.68 -8.03
CA LEU A 4 -23.63 -6.10 -8.60
C LEU A 4 -23.96 -5.50 -9.97
N VAL A 5 -23.70 -4.20 -10.13
CA VAL A 5 -23.80 -3.50 -11.41
C VAL A 5 -22.39 -3.28 -11.96
N VAL A 6 -22.15 -3.70 -13.20
CA VAL A 6 -20.85 -3.55 -13.87
C VAL A 6 -20.96 -2.49 -14.95
N ALA A 7 -20.21 -1.40 -14.80
CA ALA A 7 -20.09 -0.37 -15.81
C ALA A 7 -19.01 -0.75 -16.83
N SER A 8 -19.43 -1.24 -17.99
CA SER A 8 -18.54 -1.77 -19.04
C SER A 8 -18.34 -0.82 -20.23
N SER A 9 -18.75 0.45 -20.12
CA SER A 9 -18.55 1.46 -21.16
C SER A 9 -18.01 2.78 -20.61
N PRO A 10 -17.28 3.58 -21.41
CA PRO A 10 -16.80 4.90 -20.98
C PRO A 10 -17.93 5.84 -20.56
N ALA A 11 -19.06 5.82 -21.26
CA ALA A 11 -20.23 6.64 -20.93
C ALA A 11 -20.81 6.27 -19.56
N ALA A 12 -20.96 4.98 -19.28
CA ALA A 12 -21.42 4.51 -17.96
C ALA A 12 -20.42 4.85 -16.85
N ALA A 13 -19.11 4.74 -17.11
CA ALA A 13 -18.08 5.12 -16.15
C ALA A 13 -18.10 6.63 -15.84
N VAL A 14 -18.31 7.49 -16.84
CA VAL A 14 -18.48 8.94 -16.64
C VAL A 14 -19.72 9.23 -15.80
N GLU A 15 -20.83 8.58 -16.10
CA GLU A 15 -22.08 8.80 -15.38
C GLU A 15 -21.96 8.44 -13.89
N ILE A 16 -21.27 7.35 -13.57
CA ILE A 16 -21.09 6.88 -12.20
C ILE A 16 -19.98 7.65 -11.47
N LEU A 17 -18.82 7.85 -12.09
CA LEU A 17 -17.62 8.37 -11.42
C LEU A 17 -17.46 9.90 -11.51
N LYS A 18 -18.28 10.58 -12.32
CA LYS A 18 -18.25 12.06 -12.45
C LYS A 18 -19.62 12.68 -12.22
N THR A 19 -20.65 12.26 -12.96
CA THR A 19 -21.98 12.90 -12.86
C THR A 19 -22.63 12.61 -11.51
N ASN A 20 -22.53 11.37 -11.03
CA ASN A 20 -23.14 10.89 -9.78
C ASN A 20 -22.10 10.42 -8.75
N ASP A 21 -20.90 10.97 -8.80
CA ASP A 21 -19.74 10.53 -8.02
C ASP A 21 -20.03 10.51 -6.51
N ARG A 22 -20.73 11.52 -6.00
CA ARG A 22 -21.12 11.63 -4.59
C ARG A 22 -22.06 10.52 -4.12
N THR A 23 -22.94 10.04 -5.00
CA THR A 23 -23.88 8.94 -4.68
C THR A 23 -23.15 7.60 -4.67
N PHE A 24 -22.19 7.41 -5.57
CA PHE A 24 -21.46 6.16 -5.75
C PHE A 24 -20.06 6.16 -5.11
N SER A 25 -19.76 7.12 -4.22
CA SER A 25 -18.46 7.21 -3.57
C SER A 25 -18.25 6.20 -2.44
N ALA A 26 -19.31 5.52 -2.01
CA ALA A 26 -19.25 4.49 -0.97
C ALA A 26 -18.37 3.30 -1.42
N ARG A 27 -17.62 2.73 -0.49
CA ARG A 27 -16.70 1.61 -0.74
C ARG A 27 -17.19 0.34 -0.07
N THR A 28 -17.13 -0.77 -0.80
CA THR A 28 -17.40 -2.09 -0.23
C THR A 28 -16.11 -2.65 0.36
N VAL A 29 -16.11 -2.96 1.66
CA VAL A 29 -14.94 -3.52 2.34
C VAL A 29 -14.97 -5.04 2.25
N PRO A 30 -13.95 -5.70 1.67
CA PRO A 30 -13.87 -7.14 1.62
C PRO A 30 -13.90 -7.75 3.03
N HIS A 31 -14.61 -8.85 3.22
CA HIS A 31 -14.73 -9.55 4.49
C HIS A 31 -13.37 -10.06 5.01
N ALA A 32 -12.41 -10.27 4.11
CA ALA A 32 -11.04 -10.63 4.47
C ALA A 32 -10.32 -9.53 5.28
N VAL A 33 -10.80 -8.28 5.25
CA VAL A 33 -10.23 -7.18 6.05
C VAL A 33 -10.64 -7.36 7.51
N PRO A 34 -9.70 -7.61 8.45
CA PRO A 34 -10.00 -8.04 9.80
C PRO A 34 -10.29 -6.87 10.76
N LEU A 35 -10.88 -5.79 10.25
CA LEU A 35 -11.09 -4.53 10.95
C LEU A 35 -12.55 -4.35 11.37
N THR A 36 -12.75 -3.67 12.48
CA THR A 36 -14.06 -3.19 12.94
C THR A 36 -14.50 -1.98 12.12
N ALA A 37 -15.80 -1.66 12.16
CA ALA A 37 -16.34 -0.50 11.46
C ALA A 37 -15.65 0.81 11.89
N SER A 38 -15.39 0.98 13.19
CA SER A 38 -14.68 2.15 13.72
C SER A 38 -13.21 2.23 13.31
N GLU A 39 -12.54 1.09 13.11
CA GLU A 39 -11.18 1.05 12.57
C GLU A 39 -11.16 1.35 11.06
N ILE A 40 -12.16 0.89 10.32
CA ILE A 40 -12.31 1.19 8.88
C ILE A 40 -12.54 2.68 8.66
N GLU A 41 -13.37 3.34 9.48
CA GLU A 41 -13.60 4.79 9.41
C GLU A 41 -12.32 5.61 9.67
N ARG A 42 -11.40 5.08 10.47
CA ARG A 42 -10.08 5.68 10.73
C ARG A 42 -9.05 5.37 9.65
N LEU A 43 -9.33 4.43 8.74
CA LEU A 43 -8.47 4.13 7.62
C LEU A 43 -8.92 4.87 6.37
N SER A 44 -8.03 5.72 5.88
CA SER A 44 -8.18 6.53 4.68
C SER A 44 -8.68 5.73 3.47
N PHE A 45 -8.20 4.51 3.25
CA PHE A 45 -8.49 3.77 2.02
C PHE A 45 -9.86 3.07 1.99
N TRP A 46 -10.49 2.79 3.13
CA TRP A 46 -11.77 2.05 3.17
C TRP A 46 -12.87 2.79 3.94
N GLY A 47 -12.53 3.89 4.61
CA GLY A 47 -13.48 4.76 5.27
C GLY A 47 -14.46 5.41 4.30
N ASP A 48 -15.51 6.00 4.85
CA ASP A 48 -16.48 6.76 4.07
C ASP A 48 -15.76 7.84 3.26
N ALA A 49 -15.94 7.80 1.94
CA ALA A 49 -15.35 8.77 1.02
C ALA A 49 -15.82 10.21 1.28
N LEU A 50 -16.91 10.37 2.03
CA LEU A 50 -17.44 11.67 2.47
C LEU A 50 -16.93 12.09 3.85
N SER A 51 -16.21 11.23 4.57
CA SER A 51 -15.65 11.56 5.88
C SER A 51 -14.61 12.69 5.80
N GLU A 52 -14.64 13.59 6.79
CA GLU A 52 -13.65 14.67 6.90
C GLU A 52 -12.22 14.13 7.02
N HIS A 53 -12.05 12.99 7.72
CA HIS A 53 -10.74 12.34 7.83
C HIS A 53 -10.16 11.98 6.46
N TRP A 54 -10.94 11.31 5.60
CA TRP A 54 -10.48 10.94 4.27
C TRP A 54 -10.24 12.17 3.37
N LYS A 55 -11.11 13.18 3.44
CA LYS A 55 -10.90 14.45 2.72
C LYS A 55 -9.58 15.11 3.10
N ASN A 56 -9.27 15.16 4.39
CA ASN A 56 -8.01 15.73 4.90
C ASN A 56 -6.80 14.94 4.43
N VAL A 57 -6.83 13.60 4.52
CA VAL A 57 -5.73 12.76 4.01
C VAL A 57 -5.52 12.98 2.51
N ARG A 58 -6.61 13.01 1.73
CA ARG A 58 -6.52 13.30 0.28
C ARG A 58 -5.97 14.69 0.00
N ALA A 59 -6.38 15.70 0.77
CA ALA A 59 -5.89 17.07 0.64
C ALA A 59 -4.38 17.16 0.94
N ILE A 60 -3.92 16.52 2.02
CA ILE A 60 -2.50 16.43 2.37
C ILE A 60 -1.71 15.72 1.27
N CYS A 61 -2.15 14.55 0.81
CA CYS A 61 -1.48 13.85 -0.28
C CYS A 61 -1.39 14.73 -1.54
N ARG A 62 -2.47 15.44 -1.90
CA ARG A 62 -2.48 16.32 -3.07
C ARG A 62 -1.54 17.52 -2.91
N ALA A 63 -1.49 18.12 -1.73
CA ALA A 63 -0.68 19.32 -1.49
C ALA A 63 0.81 18.99 -1.28
N GLU A 64 1.09 17.98 -0.45
CA GLU A 64 2.44 17.72 0.06
C GLU A 64 3.18 16.64 -0.72
N LEU A 65 2.49 15.64 -1.27
CA LEU A 65 3.14 14.51 -1.95
C LEU A 65 3.03 14.62 -3.48
N PHE A 66 1.87 15.01 -4.00
CA PHE A 66 1.56 14.93 -5.43
C PHE A 66 1.30 16.29 -6.09
N SER A 67 1.70 17.40 -5.44
CA SER A 67 1.65 18.72 -6.08
C SER A 67 2.80 18.86 -7.09
N ALA A 68 2.64 19.71 -8.10
CA ALA A 68 3.71 19.97 -9.07
C ALA A 68 5.00 20.45 -8.39
N LYS A 69 4.87 21.26 -7.33
CA LYS A 69 6.01 21.73 -6.53
C LYS A 69 6.68 20.58 -5.77
N SER A 70 5.90 19.70 -5.13
CA SER A 70 6.43 18.54 -4.42
C SER A 70 7.11 17.54 -5.35
N LEU A 71 6.49 17.26 -6.51
CA LEU A 71 7.06 16.38 -7.54
C LEU A 71 8.39 16.94 -8.08
N GLU A 72 8.47 18.24 -8.33
CA GLU A 72 9.71 18.89 -8.76
C GLU A 72 10.79 18.85 -7.65
N ALA A 73 10.41 19.08 -6.40
CA ALA A 73 11.33 18.99 -5.26
C ALA A 73 11.87 17.56 -5.06
N GLN A 74 11.05 16.54 -5.35
CA GLN A 74 11.40 15.13 -5.23
C GLN A 74 12.08 14.58 -6.49
N ARG A 75 12.14 15.35 -7.59
CA ARG A 75 12.65 14.89 -8.89
C ARG A 75 14.04 14.27 -8.78
N ARG A 76 14.93 14.91 -8.02
CA ARG A 76 16.30 14.41 -7.80
C ARG A 76 16.31 13.02 -7.15
N VAL A 77 15.44 12.77 -6.17
CA VAL A 77 15.33 11.46 -5.52
C VAL A 77 14.92 10.40 -6.55
N TRP A 78 13.93 10.70 -7.39
CA TRP A 78 13.51 9.78 -8.45
C TRP A 78 14.62 9.51 -9.47
N GLU A 79 15.32 10.55 -9.91
CA GLU A 79 16.46 10.45 -10.85
C GLU A 79 17.60 9.61 -10.24
N ASP A 80 18.00 9.90 -9.01
CA ASP A 80 19.08 9.20 -8.30
C ASP A 80 18.75 7.71 -8.11
N LYS A 81 17.53 7.39 -7.67
CA LYS A 81 17.08 5.99 -7.51
C LYS A 81 16.97 5.26 -8.84
N ALA A 82 16.50 5.94 -9.90
CA ALA A 82 16.46 5.36 -11.24
C ALA A 82 17.86 5.09 -11.81
N LEU A 83 18.82 6.01 -11.59
CA LEU A 83 20.22 5.80 -11.96
C LEU A 83 20.84 4.65 -11.20
N ALA A 84 20.58 4.52 -9.89
CA ALA A 84 21.04 3.40 -9.08
C ALA A 84 20.46 2.06 -9.59
N MET A 85 19.16 2.03 -9.93
CA MET A 85 18.51 0.87 -10.53
C MET A 85 19.15 0.47 -11.87
N VAL A 86 19.43 1.44 -12.75
CA VAL A 86 20.13 1.18 -14.02
C VAL A 86 21.55 0.67 -13.75
N GLY A 87 22.23 1.22 -12.74
CA GLY A 87 23.54 0.78 -12.30
C GLY A 87 23.55 -0.69 -11.87
N SER A 88 22.60 -1.12 -11.03
CA SER A 88 22.51 -2.52 -10.59
C SER A 88 22.19 -3.47 -11.75
N LEU A 89 21.32 -3.06 -12.68
CA LEU A 89 21.02 -3.87 -13.87
C LEU A 89 22.21 -4.01 -14.83
N ARG A 90 23.09 -3.00 -14.91
CA ARG A 90 24.32 -3.08 -15.72
C ARG A 90 25.35 -4.04 -15.15
N VAL A 91 25.41 -4.20 -13.83
CA VAL A 91 26.31 -5.18 -13.19
C VAL A 91 25.89 -6.61 -13.52
N GLU A 92 24.59 -6.85 -13.65
CA GLU A 92 24.00 -8.14 -14.02
C GLU A 92 23.90 -8.35 -15.55
N GLU A 93 24.73 -7.65 -16.35
CA GLU A 93 24.70 -7.77 -17.80
C GLU A 93 24.95 -9.22 -18.26
N GLY A 94 24.03 -9.74 -19.08
CA GLY A 94 24.07 -11.12 -19.55
C GLY A 94 23.47 -12.16 -18.58
N ALA A 95 23.03 -11.75 -17.39
CA ALA A 95 22.34 -12.62 -16.43
C ALA A 95 20.81 -12.41 -16.46
N ALA A 96 20.07 -13.43 -16.02
CA ALA A 96 18.62 -13.32 -15.83
C ALA A 96 18.31 -12.63 -14.50
N VAL A 97 17.56 -11.52 -14.55
CA VAL A 97 17.23 -10.70 -13.37
C VAL A 97 15.72 -10.71 -13.11
N ASP A 98 15.31 -10.77 -11.84
CA ASP A 98 13.93 -10.48 -11.43
C ASP A 98 13.67 -8.96 -11.49
N PHE A 99 13.32 -8.48 -12.68
CA PHE A 99 13.03 -7.06 -12.93
C PHE A 99 11.91 -6.52 -12.02
N GLY A 100 10.90 -7.34 -11.72
CA GLY A 100 9.80 -6.96 -10.84
C GLY A 100 10.28 -6.67 -9.42
N ARG A 101 11.23 -7.46 -8.91
CA ARG A 101 11.88 -7.22 -7.60
C ARG A 101 12.70 -5.94 -7.60
N VAL A 102 13.49 -5.70 -8.64
CA VAL A 102 14.36 -4.52 -8.76
C VAL A 102 13.54 -3.23 -8.83
N VAL A 103 12.49 -3.20 -9.66
CA VAL A 103 11.57 -2.05 -9.74
C VAL A 103 10.84 -1.84 -8.42
N PHE A 104 10.38 -2.91 -7.77
CA PHE A 104 9.69 -2.82 -6.50
C PHE A 104 10.59 -2.20 -5.41
N ALA A 105 11.83 -2.69 -5.26
CA ALA A 105 12.80 -2.13 -4.31
C ALA A 105 13.05 -0.65 -4.58
N THR A 106 13.23 -0.28 -5.85
CA THR A 106 13.45 1.11 -6.28
C THR A 106 12.28 2.01 -5.87
N VAL A 107 11.03 1.61 -6.18
CA VAL A 107 9.83 2.38 -5.83
C VAL A 107 9.66 2.50 -4.32
N VAL A 108 9.90 1.42 -3.57
CA VAL A 108 9.85 1.44 -2.10
C VAL A 108 10.89 2.41 -1.53
N ASN A 109 12.11 2.42 -2.05
CA ASN A 109 13.16 3.34 -1.61
C ASN A 109 12.87 4.79 -1.99
N VAL A 110 12.24 5.05 -3.14
CA VAL A 110 11.74 6.39 -3.48
C VAL A 110 10.73 6.85 -2.43
N PHE A 111 9.72 6.04 -2.11
CA PHE A 111 8.74 6.41 -1.08
C PHE A 111 9.38 6.54 0.31
N GLY A 112 10.32 5.68 0.67
CA GLY A 112 11.10 5.79 1.89
C GLY A 112 11.85 7.11 1.99
N SER A 113 12.61 7.45 0.95
CA SER A 113 13.35 8.70 0.87
C SER A 113 12.42 9.92 0.90
N VAL A 114 11.28 9.87 0.22
CA VAL A 114 10.32 10.97 0.18
C VAL A 114 9.59 11.17 1.52
N LEU A 115 9.18 10.09 2.19
CA LEU A 115 8.35 10.15 3.39
C LEU A 115 9.16 10.19 4.69
N PHE A 116 10.30 9.49 4.71
CA PHE A 116 11.11 9.27 5.91
C PHE A 116 12.56 9.73 5.76
N SER A 117 12.96 10.21 4.57
CA SER A 117 14.36 10.56 4.26
C SER A 117 15.33 9.39 4.42
N GLU A 118 14.83 8.16 4.34
CA GLU A 118 15.60 6.92 4.53
C GLU A 118 15.22 5.87 3.49
N ASP A 119 16.18 5.06 3.08
CA ASP A 119 15.90 3.90 2.23
C ASP A 119 15.37 2.74 3.07
N ILE A 120 14.17 2.27 2.72
CA ILE A 120 13.48 1.18 3.45
C ILE A 120 14.14 -0.18 3.14
N VAL A 121 14.73 -0.31 1.96
CA VAL A 121 15.44 -1.50 1.51
C VAL A 121 16.91 -1.11 1.31
N GLY A 122 17.77 -1.53 2.25
CA GLY A 122 19.21 -1.30 2.16
C GLY A 122 19.88 -2.10 1.04
N VAL A 123 21.02 -1.61 0.54
CA VAL A 123 21.79 -2.22 -0.57
C VAL A 123 22.42 -3.57 -0.18
N GLU A 124 22.79 -3.75 1.09
CA GLU A 124 23.36 -5.02 1.60
C GLU A 124 22.29 -6.00 2.11
N GLU A 125 21.09 -5.50 2.44
CA GLU A 125 19.93 -6.28 2.89
C GLU A 125 18.84 -6.37 1.81
N GLU A 126 19.19 -6.02 0.56
CA GLU A 126 18.25 -5.82 -0.53
C GLU A 126 17.42 -7.08 -0.81
N GLU A 127 18.01 -8.26 -0.60
CA GLU A 127 17.32 -9.54 -0.73
C GLU A 127 16.32 -9.83 0.41
N ARG A 128 16.64 -9.47 1.66
CA ARG A 128 15.79 -9.78 2.83
C ARG A 128 14.71 -8.72 3.03
N GLY A 129 15.08 -7.44 3.09
CA GLY A 129 14.14 -6.34 3.33
C GLY A 129 13.11 -6.18 2.21
N CYS A 130 13.54 -6.25 0.95
CA CYS A 130 12.63 -6.21 -0.20
C CYS A 130 11.66 -7.41 -0.20
N SER A 131 12.17 -8.61 0.10
CA SER A 131 11.37 -9.83 0.13
C SER A 131 10.31 -9.79 1.23
N GLU A 132 10.62 -9.24 2.40
CA GLU A 132 9.66 -9.06 3.50
C GLU A 132 8.56 -8.05 3.15
N VAL A 133 8.92 -6.83 2.74
CA VAL A 133 7.95 -5.77 2.39
C VAL A 133 7.08 -6.21 1.21
N ARG A 134 7.68 -6.78 0.17
CA ARG A 134 6.96 -7.34 -0.98
C ARG A 134 6.07 -8.51 -0.57
N GLY A 135 6.55 -9.36 0.32
CA GLY A 135 5.82 -10.49 0.86
C GLY A 135 4.58 -10.07 1.64
N PHE A 136 4.69 -9.03 2.48
CA PHE A 136 3.56 -8.46 3.20
C PHE A 136 2.53 -7.85 2.26
N LEU A 137 2.96 -6.99 1.32
CA LEU A 137 2.04 -6.37 0.35
C LEU A 137 1.33 -7.41 -0.51
N ARG A 138 2.07 -8.38 -1.05
CA ARG A 138 1.49 -9.49 -1.82
C ARG A 138 0.47 -10.27 -0.98
N GLY A 139 0.82 -10.62 0.25
CA GLY A 139 -0.07 -11.40 1.12
C GLY A 139 -1.36 -10.65 1.49
N ILE A 140 -1.29 -9.33 1.69
CA ILE A 140 -2.47 -8.48 1.88
C ILE A 140 -3.31 -8.47 0.61
N ILE A 141 -2.70 -8.17 -0.55
CA ILE A 141 -3.40 -8.11 -1.85
C ILE A 141 -4.09 -9.44 -2.16
N GLU A 142 -3.40 -10.57 -1.99
CA GLU A 142 -3.98 -11.91 -2.15
C GLU A 142 -5.18 -12.13 -1.23
N ALA A 143 -5.07 -11.73 0.05
CA ALA A 143 -6.15 -11.95 1.01
C ALA A 143 -7.40 -11.12 0.68
N ILE A 144 -7.23 -9.86 0.25
CA ILE A 144 -8.37 -8.96 -0.06
C ILE A 144 -8.97 -9.19 -1.45
N SER A 145 -8.21 -9.73 -2.41
CA SER A 145 -8.66 -9.95 -3.79
C SER A 145 -9.19 -11.37 -4.05
N ALA A 146 -8.88 -12.32 -3.17
CA ALA A 146 -9.38 -13.68 -3.29
C ALA A 146 -10.92 -13.73 -3.14
N PRO A 147 -11.63 -14.52 -3.97
CA PRO A 147 -13.07 -14.72 -3.81
C PRO A 147 -13.42 -15.23 -2.40
N ASN A 148 -14.22 -14.46 -1.66
CA ASN A 148 -14.63 -14.81 -0.31
C ASN A 148 -16.14 -15.02 -0.25
N LEU A 149 -16.59 -16.20 0.20
CA LEU A 149 -18.02 -16.48 0.37
C LEU A 149 -18.68 -15.54 1.38
N GLY A 150 -17.92 -15.01 2.34
CA GLY A 150 -18.40 -14.00 3.29
C GLY A 150 -18.77 -12.66 2.65
N ASP A 151 -18.30 -12.38 1.43
CA ASP A 151 -18.67 -11.17 0.67
C ASP A 151 -20.04 -11.30 0.01
N PHE A 152 -20.44 -12.52 -0.40
CA PHE A 152 -21.71 -12.77 -1.09
C PHE A 152 -22.83 -13.21 -0.13
N TYR A 153 -22.48 -13.92 0.94
CA TYR A 153 -23.42 -14.53 1.88
C TYR A 153 -23.29 -13.91 3.27
N ARG A 154 -24.12 -12.89 3.54
CA ARG A 154 -24.14 -12.18 4.83
C ARG A 154 -24.52 -13.06 6.02
N LEU A 155 -25.35 -14.09 5.81
CA LEU A 155 -25.89 -14.93 6.88
C LEU A 155 -24.99 -16.14 7.13
N PHE A 156 -24.59 -16.32 8.40
CA PHE A 156 -23.79 -17.42 8.98
C PHE A 156 -22.35 -17.62 8.44
N VAL A 157 -22.12 -17.52 7.12
CA VAL A 157 -20.80 -17.75 6.49
C VAL A 157 -19.76 -16.72 6.93
N ARG A 158 -20.18 -15.46 7.10
CA ARG A 158 -19.30 -14.36 7.57
C ARG A 158 -18.67 -14.62 8.95
N LYS A 159 -19.31 -15.44 9.80
CA LYS A 159 -18.78 -15.77 11.14
C LYS A 159 -17.73 -16.88 11.11
N PHE A 160 -17.68 -17.68 10.04
CA PHE A 160 -16.90 -18.92 10.01
C PHE A 160 -15.53 -18.77 9.33
N ASP A 161 -15.31 -17.69 8.56
CA ASP A 161 -14.08 -17.47 7.76
C ASP A 161 -13.63 -18.75 7.00
N PRO A 162 -14.48 -19.32 6.12
CA PRO A 162 -14.29 -20.65 5.56
C PRO A 162 -12.99 -20.81 4.74
N HIS A 163 -12.47 -19.72 4.19
CA HIS A 163 -11.20 -19.69 3.44
C HIS A 163 -10.01 -19.21 4.27
N GLY A 164 -10.21 -18.91 5.56
CA GLY A 164 -9.16 -18.41 6.45
C GLY A 164 -8.54 -17.07 6.03
N LEU A 165 -9.16 -16.35 5.10
CA LEU A 165 -8.58 -15.15 4.48
C LEU A 165 -8.49 -14.01 5.50
N ARG A 166 -9.49 -13.89 6.38
CA ARG A 166 -9.49 -12.88 7.44
C ARG A 166 -8.41 -13.17 8.48
N LYS A 167 -8.22 -14.44 8.85
CA LYS A 167 -7.10 -14.88 9.70
C LYS A 167 -5.75 -14.59 9.06
N LYS A 168 -5.55 -14.99 7.79
CA LYS A 168 -4.31 -14.74 7.02
C LYS A 168 -3.97 -13.25 6.97
N HIS A 169 -4.94 -12.39 6.63
CA HIS A 169 -4.73 -10.95 6.61
C HIS A 169 -4.31 -10.41 7.98
N ARG A 170 -4.97 -10.86 9.07
CA ARG A 170 -4.63 -10.43 10.43
C ARG A 170 -3.20 -10.79 10.81
N GLU A 171 -2.77 -12.02 10.55
CA GLU A 171 -1.41 -12.48 10.85
C GLU A 171 -0.36 -11.67 10.07
N ILE A 172 -0.61 -11.39 8.79
CA ILE A 172 0.28 -10.57 7.96
C ILE A 172 0.36 -9.15 8.51
N SER A 173 -0.77 -8.52 8.84
CA SER A 173 -0.80 -7.18 9.42
C SER A 173 0.00 -7.14 10.73
N VAL A 174 -0.22 -8.07 11.65
CA VAL A 174 0.52 -8.10 12.94
C VAL A 174 2.03 -8.19 12.72
N ARG A 175 2.51 -9.04 11.80
CA ARG A 175 3.94 -9.13 11.48
C ARG A 175 4.48 -7.83 10.90
N MET A 176 3.76 -7.22 9.96
CA MET A 176 4.14 -5.95 9.34
C MET A 176 4.27 -4.82 10.37
N TRP A 177 3.28 -4.68 11.27
CA TRP A 177 3.32 -3.70 12.36
C TRP A 177 4.42 -3.99 13.39
N GLY A 178 4.73 -5.27 13.61
CA GLY A 178 5.86 -5.70 14.43
C GLY A 178 7.20 -5.22 13.90
N CYS A 179 7.46 -5.36 12.60
CA CYS A 179 8.69 -4.85 11.97
C CYS A 179 8.77 -3.32 11.95
N GLY A 180 7.64 -2.61 11.77
CA GLY A 180 7.63 -1.14 11.77
C GLY A 180 8.08 -0.52 13.11
N ARG A 181 7.82 -1.21 14.24
CA ARG A 181 8.27 -0.74 15.56
C ARG A 181 9.79 -0.85 15.73
N VAL A 182 10.40 -1.88 15.13
CA VAL A 182 11.86 -2.08 15.11
C VAL A 182 12.56 -0.98 14.29
N LEU A 183 11.97 -0.57 13.15
CA LEU A 183 12.52 0.51 12.32
C LEU A 183 12.45 1.88 13.01
N CYS A 184 11.38 2.19 13.77
CA CYS A 184 11.27 3.47 14.49
C CYS A 184 12.13 3.54 15.77
N GLU A 185 12.45 2.40 16.40
CA GLU A 185 13.25 2.35 17.62
C GLU A 185 14.77 2.21 17.34
N GLY A 186 15.17 1.77 16.14
CA GLY A 186 16.57 1.58 15.74
C GLY A 186 17.38 2.86 15.44
N GLY A 187 16.73 4.02 15.22
CA GLY A 187 17.40 5.28 14.88
C GLY A 187 18.01 6.07 16.06
N GLY A 188 17.94 5.54 17.29
CA GLY A 188 18.25 6.26 18.51
C GLY A 188 19.69 6.12 19.05
N GLY A 189 20.61 5.48 18.33
CA GLY A 189 21.83 4.96 18.96
C GLY A 189 23.12 5.13 18.18
N ASP A 190 23.54 6.34 17.81
CA ASP A 190 24.97 6.72 17.87
C ASP A 190 25.21 8.23 17.69
N ARG A 191 24.94 9.03 18.73
CA ARG A 191 25.28 10.47 18.72
C ARG A 191 25.90 10.97 20.02
N ARG A 192 26.69 10.13 20.70
CA ARG A 192 27.55 10.52 21.82
C ARG A 192 28.83 9.69 21.87
N ARG A 193 29.83 10.07 21.08
CA ARG A 193 31.27 9.96 21.41
C ARG A 193 32.09 10.56 20.27
N ARG A 194 32.35 11.86 20.38
CA ARG A 194 33.54 12.58 19.86
C ARG A 194 33.45 14.00 20.41
N SER A 195 33.98 14.17 21.62
CA SER A 195 34.53 15.42 22.14
C SER A 195 36.02 15.21 22.32
#